data_AF-A0A9X2G369-F1
#
_entry.id   AF-A0A9X2G369-F1
#
_cell.length_a   1.000
_cell.length_b   1.000
_cell.length_c   1.000
_cell.angle_alpha   90.00
_cell.angle_beta   90.00
_cell.angle_gamma   90.00
#
_symmetry.space_group_name_H-M   'P 1'
#
loop_
_entity.id
_entity.type
_entity.pdbx_description
1 polymer ?
#
loop_
_entity_poly.entity_id
_entity_poly.type
_entity_poly.pdbx_seq_one_letter_code
_entity_poly.pdbx_strand_id
1 'polypeptide(L)'
;MNSVKYFFVFAALLFSAQTLADWKAEGSGKVIYPSGRTEPLTFGFEYKKVYDTIIFTAGKSQMRTSDMPPNYILNLFVNKQGQVYVAEFANGFFKGFELNIGDHKVSINHRQEFDEDEPLSHLRVQIDDRSYLLETTHPTIRFEFDEEKGIVDINGSGLLKDLSAKGR
;
A
#
# COMPACT_ATOMS: atom_id res chain seq x y z
N MET A 1 -50.53 -27.87 -8.56
CA MET A 1 -49.18 -28.24 -8.09
C MET A 1 -48.07 -27.73 -9.03
N ASN A 2 -48.23 -26.55 -9.64
CA ASN A 2 -47.25 -25.97 -10.59
C ASN A 2 -46.70 -24.60 -10.12
N SER A 3 -47.36 -23.93 -9.17
CA SER A 3 -46.96 -22.57 -8.73
C SER A 3 -45.72 -22.54 -7.83
N VAL A 4 -45.38 -23.65 -7.16
CA VAL A 4 -44.19 -23.78 -6.30
C VAL A 4 -42.90 -23.93 -7.12
N LYS A 5 -43.00 -24.46 -8.36
CA LYS A 5 -41.83 -24.67 -9.24
C LYS A 5 -41.24 -23.36 -9.78
N TYR A 6 -42.06 -22.32 -9.96
CA TYR A 6 -41.59 -21.03 -10.48
C TYR A 6 -40.93 -20.15 -9.41
N PHE A 7 -41.23 -20.37 -8.12
CA PHE A 7 -40.63 -19.60 -7.03
C PHE A 7 -39.14 -19.94 -6.84
N PHE A 8 -38.76 -21.20 -7.05
CA PHE A 8 -37.35 -21.64 -6.97
C PHE A 8 -36.49 -21.11 -8.13
N VAL A 9 -37.07 -20.89 -9.30
CA VAL A 9 -36.34 -20.38 -10.47
C VAL A 9 -36.03 -18.89 -10.34
N PHE A 10 -36.91 -18.11 -9.68
CA PHE A 10 -36.69 -16.68 -9.46
C PHE A 10 -35.61 -16.41 -8.39
N ALA A 11 -35.50 -17.26 -7.37
CA ALA A 11 -34.47 -17.15 -6.35
C ALA A 11 -33.05 -17.47 -6.87
N ALA A 12 -32.91 -18.35 -7.87
CA ALA A 12 -31.62 -18.70 -8.46
C ALA A 12 -31.03 -17.61 -9.38
N LEU A 13 -31.88 -16.77 -9.99
CA LEU A 13 -31.45 -15.65 -10.85
C LEU A 13 -30.91 -14.44 -10.06
N LEU A 14 -31.13 -14.40 -8.74
CA LEU A 14 -30.63 -13.31 -7.89
C LEU A 14 -29.18 -13.53 -7.42
N PHE A 15 -28.59 -14.71 -7.68
CA PHE A 15 -27.21 -15.03 -7.32
C PHE A 15 -26.24 -15.07 -8.51
N SER A 16 -26.70 -14.80 -9.74
CA SER A 16 -25.87 -14.90 -10.95
C SER A 16 -25.16 -13.60 -11.37
N ALA A 17 -25.16 -12.57 -10.53
CA ALA A 17 -24.30 -11.41 -10.69
C ALA A 17 -23.03 -11.58 -9.83
N GLN A 18 -22.20 -12.59 -10.13
CA GLN A 18 -20.79 -12.49 -9.78
C GLN A 18 -20.21 -11.39 -10.69
N THR A 19 -20.23 -10.17 -10.16
CA THR A 19 -19.59 -9.02 -10.79
C THR A 19 -18.14 -9.35 -11.07
N LEU A 20 -17.69 -9.12 -12.31
CA LEU A 20 -16.27 -9.10 -12.64
C LEU A 20 -15.62 -8.11 -11.66
N ALA A 21 -14.67 -8.60 -10.85
CA ALA A 21 -14.17 -7.87 -9.69
C ALA A 21 -13.23 -6.74 -10.13
N ASP A 22 -13.80 -5.66 -10.67
CA ASP A 22 -13.10 -4.38 -10.75
C ASP A 22 -13.02 -3.82 -9.33
N TRP A 23 -11.82 -3.50 -8.87
CA TRP A 23 -11.64 -2.88 -7.55
C TRP A 23 -10.63 -1.75 -7.62
N LYS A 24 -10.81 -0.81 -6.70
CA LYS A 24 -9.99 0.39 -6.58
C LYS A 24 -9.67 0.62 -5.11
N ALA A 25 -8.39 0.64 -4.79
CA ALA A 25 -7.89 1.10 -3.50
C ALA A 25 -7.36 2.53 -3.69
N GLU A 26 -8.22 3.50 -3.44
CA GLU A 26 -7.77 4.90 -3.37
C GLU A 26 -6.87 5.07 -2.15
N GLY A 27 -5.80 5.84 -2.31
CA GLY A 27 -4.96 6.19 -1.20
C GLY A 27 -4.60 7.66 -1.16
N SER A 28 -4.59 8.17 0.07
CA SER A 28 -4.38 9.57 0.40
C SER A 28 -3.52 9.70 1.63
N GLY A 29 -2.77 10.79 1.70
CA GLY A 29 -1.94 11.09 2.84
C GLY A 29 -1.07 12.30 2.59
N LYS A 30 0.17 12.27 3.08
CA LYS A 30 1.08 13.41 2.95
C LYS A 30 2.54 12.98 2.95
N VAL A 31 3.35 13.73 2.23
CA VAL A 31 4.81 13.77 2.36
C VAL A 31 5.18 14.89 3.32
N ILE A 32 6.16 14.65 4.20
CA ILE A 32 6.66 15.62 5.18
C ILE A 32 8.10 15.97 4.80
N TYR A 33 8.37 17.23 4.45
CA TYR A 33 9.69 17.70 4.05
C TYR A 33 10.57 18.06 5.26
N PRO A 34 11.91 18.15 5.08
CA PRO A 34 12.83 18.55 6.15
C PRO A 34 12.51 19.89 6.79
N SER A 35 11.92 20.83 6.04
CA SER A 35 11.45 22.12 6.54
C SER A 35 10.23 22.05 7.44
N GLY A 36 9.60 20.88 7.58
CA GLY A 36 8.30 20.70 8.24
C GLY A 36 7.10 20.97 7.34
N ARG A 37 7.31 21.48 6.11
CA ARG A 37 6.23 21.61 5.10
C ARG A 37 5.67 20.23 4.78
N THR A 38 4.35 20.14 4.62
CA THR A 38 3.68 18.94 4.14
C THR A 38 3.09 19.16 2.75
N GLU A 39 3.12 18.13 1.91
CA GLU A 39 2.41 18.12 0.62
C GLU A 39 1.44 16.93 0.56
N PRO A 40 0.24 17.11 -0.02
CA PRO A 40 -0.68 16.00 -0.22
C PRO A 40 -0.04 14.88 -1.04
N LEU A 41 -0.20 13.66 -0.58
CA LEU A 41 0.18 12.45 -1.28
C LEU A 41 -1.09 11.76 -1.79
N THR A 42 -1.12 11.41 -3.07
CA THR A 42 -2.17 10.58 -3.66
C THR A 42 -1.53 9.43 -4.40
N PHE A 43 -1.79 8.22 -3.92
CA PHE A 43 -1.27 6.99 -4.48
C PHE A 43 -2.27 5.87 -4.21
N GLY A 44 -2.61 5.08 -5.21
CA GLY A 44 -3.64 4.06 -5.11
C GLY A 44 -3.42 2.96 -6.13
N PHE A 45 -4.21 1.89 -6.00
CA PHE A 45 -4.24 0.79 -6.93
C PHE A 45 -5.62 0.69 -7.59
N GLU A 46 -5.65 0.29 -8.85
CA GLU A 46 -6.87 -0.04 -9.56
C GLU A 46 -6.64 -1.29 -10.40
N TYR A 47 -7.58 -2.22 -10.31
CA TYR A 47 -7.69 -3.37 -11.17
C TYR A 47 -8.98 -3.25 -11.95
N LYS A 48 -8.86 -3.28 -13.28
CA LYS A 48 -10.00 -3.15 -14.18
C LYS A 48 -9.94 -4.17 -15.31
N LYS A 49 -10.97 -5.01 -15.41
CA LYS A 49 -11.11 -5.99 -16.47
C LYS A 49 -11.80 -5.38 -17.69
N VAL A 50 -11.11 -5.37 -18.83
CA VAL A 50 -11.61 -4.82 -20.09
C VAL A 50 -11.50 -5.91 -21.18
N TYR A 51 -12.61 -6.60 -21.43
CA TYR A 51 -12.66 -7.80 -22.27
C TYR A 51 -11.68 -8.88 -21.76
N ASP A 52 -10.75 -9.31 -22.60
CA ASP A 52 -9.74 -10.34 -22.31
C ASP A 52 -8.41 -9.74 -21.80
N THR A 53 -8.42 -8.48 -21.36
CA THR A 53 -7.23 -7.81 -20.81
C THR A 53 -7.56 -7.16 -19.49
N ILE A 54 -6.58 -7.18 -18.59
CA ILE A 54 -6.61 -6.44 -17.34
C ILE A 54 -5.78 -5.19 -17.49
N ILE A 55 -6.31 -4.09 -16.97
CA ILE A 55 -5.60 -2.84 -16.77
C ILE A 55 -5.31 -2.73 -15.27
N PHE A 56 -4.03 -2.79 -14.92
CA PHE A 56 -3.56 -2.55 -13.56
C PHE A 56 -2.93 -1.17 -13.47
N THR A 57 -3.40 -0.36 -12.52
CA THR A 57 -2.91 1.00 -12.26
C THR A 57 -2.27 1.05 -10.88
N ALA A 58 -1.09 1.67 -10.76
CA ALA A 58 -0.41 1.96 -9.51
C ALA A 58 0.04 3.43 -9.53
N GLY A 59 -0.66 4.29 -8.78
CA GLY A 59 -0.49 5.73 -8.84
C GLY A 59 -0.69 6.27 -10.26
N LYS A 60 0.37 6.81 -10.87
CA LYS A 60 0.35 7.34 -12.25
C LYS A 60 0.74 6.29 -13.30
N SER A 61 1.23 5.14 -12.87
CA SER A 61 1.70 4.07 -13.74
C SER A 61 0.54 3.13 -14.09
N GLN A 62 0.51 2.65 -15.32
CA GLN A 62 -0.50 1.70 -15.79
C GLN A 62 0.15 0.65 -16.66
N MET A 63 -0.33 -0.59 -16.55
CA MET A 63 0.08 -1.70 -17.41
C MET A 63 -1.11 -2.55 -17.84
N ARG A 64 -0.97 -3.20 -18.99
CA ARG A 64 -1.89 -4.23 -19.46
C ARG A 64 -1.31 -5.60 -19.15
N THR A 65 -2.12 -6.49 -18.60
CA THR A 65 -1.72 -7.83 -18.20
C THR A 65 -2.84 -8.84 -18.49
N SER A 66 -2.48 -10.13 -18.61
CA SER A 66 -3.46 -11.21 -18.77
C SER A 66 -4.16 -11.56 -17.47
N ASP A 67 -3.47 -11.35 -16.35
CA ASP A 67 -3.89 -11.72 -15.00
C ASP A 67 -3.48 -10.64 -13.99
N MET A 68 -4.13 -10.60 -12.82
CA MET A 68 -3.78 -9.63 -11.80
C MET A 68 -2.33 -9.84 -11.32
N PRO A 69 -1.50 -8.78 -11.21
CA PRO A 69 -0.19 -8.91 -10.59
C PRO A 69 -0.34 -9.41 -9.15
N PRO A 70 0.48 -10.36 -8.69
CA PRO A 70 0.37 -10.88 -7.33
C PRO A 70 0.76 -9.86 -6.27
N ASN A 71 1.57 -8.86 -6.64
CA ASN A 71 2.02 -7.80 -5.72
C ASN A 71 2.55 -6.57 -6.46
N TYR A 72 2.68 -5.47 -5.72
CA TYR A 72 3.43 -4.27 -6.08
C TYR A 72 4.51 -4.00 -5.02
N ILE A 73 5.72 -3.65 -5.46
CA ILE A 73 6.84 -3.32 -4.56
C ILE A 73 7.10 -1.82 -4.64
N LEU A 74 6.84 -1.13 -3.54
CA LEU A 74 7.26 0.25 -3.32
C LEU A 74 8.71 0.25 -2.83
N ASN A 75 9.59 0.90 -3.60
CA ASN A 75 11.01 0.98 -3.29
C ASN A 75 11.30 2.26 -2.50
N LEU A 76 12.00 2.12 -1.37
CA LEU A 76 12.42 3.24 -0.54
C LEU A 76 13.94 3.35 -0.58
N PHE A 77 14.44 4.57 -0.54
CA PHE A 77 15.86 4.87 -0.44
C PHE A 77 16.08 5.82 0.74
N VAL A 78 17.06 5.52 1.59
CA VAL A 78 17.45 6.38 2.71
C VAL A 78 18.85 6.92 2.45
N ASN A 79 18.99 8.25 2.46
CA ASN A 79 20.28 8.89 2.28
C ASN A 79 21.06 8.99 3.59
N LYS A 80 22.30 9.49 3.52
CA LYS A 80 23.18 9.67 4.68
C LYS A 80 22.66 10.68 5.69
N GLN A 81 21.71 11.54 5.32
CA GLN A 81 21.06 12.51 6.19
C GLN A 81 19.78 11.96 6.83
N GLY A 82 19.53 10.65 6.70
CA GLY A 82 18.36 10.01 7.29
C GLY A 82 17.03 10.43 6.67
N GLN A 83 17.07 10.90 5.42
CA GLN A 83 15.90 11.29 4.65
C GLN A 83 15.52 10.17 3.68
N VAL A 84 14.24 10.09 3.35
CA VAL A 84 13.62 9.01 2.57
C VAL A 84 13.26 9.52 1.18
N TYR A 85 13.45 8.69 0.16
CA TYR A 85 12.99 8.93 -1.19
C TYR A 85 12.12 7.76 -1.67
N VAL A 86 10.99 8.11 -2.28
CA VAL A 86 10.05 7.19 -2.94
C VAL A 86 9.62 7.86 -4.24
N ALA A 87 9.93 7.23 -5.37
CA ALA A 87 9.76 7.83 -6.69
C ALA A 87 8.29 8.14 -7.01
N GLU A 88 7.37 7.35 -6.47
CA GLU A 88 5.94 7.50 -6.66
C GLU A 88 5.37 8.70 -5.92
N PHE A 89 6.06 9.22 -4.89
CA PHE A 89 5.49 10.18 -3.94
C PHE A 89 5.96 11.61 -4.17
N ALA A 90 7.25 11.81 -4.46
CA ALA A 90 7.81 13.15 -4.64
C ALA A 90 9.11 13.14 -5.45
N ASN A 91 9.41 14.28 -6.09
CA ASN A 91 10.68 14.53 -6.74
C ASN A 91 11.74 14.96 -5.70
N GLY A 92 12.29 14.00 -4.96
CA GLY A 92 13.41 14.22 -4.04
C GLY A 92 13.21 13.68 -2.63
N PHE A 93 14.24 13.82 -1.80
CA PHE A 93 14.24 13.30 -0.44
C PHE A 93 13.33 14.12 0.49
N PHE A 94 12.66 13.42 1.39
CA PHE A 94 11.74 13.96 2.40
C PHE A 94 11.98 13.31 3.77
N LYS A 95 11.42 13.92 4.82
CA LYS A 95 11.60 13.46 6.20
C LYS A 95 10.79 12.19 6.50
N GLY A 96 9.61 12.08 5.91
CA GLY A 96 8.75 10.91 6.02
C GLY A 96 7.45 11.05 5.23
N PHE A 97 6.58 10.07 5.35
CA PHE A 97 5.26 10.08 4.72
C PHE A 97 4.23 9.34 5.57
N GLU A 98 2.97 9.68 5.34
CA GLU A 98 1.80 8.92 5.77
C GLU A 98 0.96 8.60 4.53
N LEU A 99 0.50 7.36 4.41
CA LEU A 99 -0.37 6.88 3.35
C LEU A 99 -1.46 6.01 3.97
N ASN A 100 -2.73 6.38 3.78
CA ASN A 100 -3.86 5.49 3.99
C ASN A 100 -4.28 4.99 2.61
N ILE A 101 -4.46 3.68 2.44
CA ILE A 101 -4.79 3.07 1.14
C ILE A 101 -5.68 1.85 1.34
N GLY A 102 -6.91 1.92 0.82
CA GLY A 102 -7.95 0.98 1.23
C GLY A 102 -8.13 1.00 2.74
N ASP A 103 -8.12 -0.18 3.37
CA ASP A 103 -8.23 -0.34 4.83
C ASP A 103 -6.86 -0.31 5.55
N HIS A 104 -5.78 -0.07 4.82
CA HIS A 104 -4.42 -0.14 5.34
C HIS A 104 -3.80 1.24 5.58
N LYS A 105 -2.83 1.28 6.50
CA LYS A 105 -2.02 2.45 6.77
C LYS A 105 -0.54 2.11 6.69
N VAL A 106 0.20 2.91 5.92
CA VAL A 106 1.66 2.81 5.79
C VAL A 106 2.27 4.17 6.10
N SER A 107 3.29 4.21 6.95
CA SER A 107 4.03 5.45 7.20
C SER A 107 5.49 5.21 7.53
N ILE A 108 6.30 6.24 7.31
CA ILE A 108 7.67 6.32 7.83
C ILE A 108 7.82 7.62 8.60
N ASN A 109 8.17 7.51 9.88
CA ASN A 109 8.20 8.61 10.84
C ASN A 109 9.48 8.57 11.67
N HIS A 110 9.78 9.69 12.36
CA HIS A 110 10.94 9.79 13.22
C HIS A 110 10.60 9.33 14.64
N ARG A 111 11.44 8.49 15.26
CA ARG A 111 11.28 7.99 16.64
C ARG A 111 12.24 8.63 17.64
N GLN A 112 13.35 9.20 17.16
CA GLN A 112 14.37 9.88 17.95
C GLN A 112 15.05 10.94 17.07
N GLU A 113 15.97 11.71 17.64
CA GLU A 113 16.81 12.65 16.88
C GLU A 113 17.73 11.92 15.91
N PHE A 114 18.08 12.57 14.81
CA PHE A 114 18.96 12.02 13.79
C PHE A 114 20.40 11.96 14.30
N ASP A 115 21.07 10.84 14.02
CA ASP A 115 22.49 10.61 14.29
C ASP A 115 23.19 10.25 12.97
N GLU A 116 24.27 10.96 12.65
CA GLU A 116 25.05 10.74 11.43
C GLU A 116 25.76 9.39 11.43
N ASP A 117 26.11 8.86 12.60
CA ASP A 117 26.75 7.55 12.75
C ASP A 117 25.73 6.41 12.64
N GLU A 118 24.45 6.68 12.89
CA GLU A 118 23.33 5.74 12.81
C GLU A 118 22.15 6.26 11.96
N PRO A 119 22.32 6.46 10.65
CA PRO A 119 21.36 7.19 9.81
C PRO A 119 20.03 6.47 9.56
N LEU A 120 19.82 5.28 10.13
CA LEU A 120 18.59 4.51 10.05
C LEU A 120 17.83 4.45 11.38
N SER A 121 18.52 4.60 12.52
CA SER A 121 17.95 4.28 13.84
C SER A 121 16.89 5.29 14.29
N HIS A 122 16.92 6.50 13.72
CA HIS A 122 15.92 7.54 13.95
C HIS A 122 14.62 7.32 13.20
N LEU A 123 14.57 6.41 12.22
CA LEU A 123 13.38 6.12 11.42
C LEU A 123 12.61 4.92 11.97
N ARG A 124 11.30 4.97 11.80
CA ARG A 124 10.36 3.89 12.07
C ARG A 124 9.38 3.76 10.92
N VAL A 125 9.21 2.54 10.42
CA VAL A 125 8.14 2.18 9.49
C VAL A 125 6.97 1.63 10.28
N GLN A 126 5.76 2.11 9.99
CA GLN A 126 4.52 1.54 10.50
C GLN A 126 3.71 0.98 9.34
N ILE A 127 3.27 -0.26 9.48
CA ILE A 127 2.35 -0.93 8.56
C ILE A 127 1.20 -1.45 9.41
N ASP A 128 0.05 -0.81 9.27
CA ASP A 128 -1.13 -1.02 10.10
C ASP A 128 -0.80 -0.85 11.59
N ASP A 129 -0.95 -1.90 12.40
CA ASP A 129 -0.63 -1.94 13.83
C ASP A 129 0.82 -2.39 14.12
N ARG A 130 1.58 -2.73 13.07
CA ARG A 130 2.95 -3.27 13.19
C ARG A 130 3.97 -2.15 13.04
N SER A 131 4.96 -2.16 13.94
CA SER A 131 6.06 -1.19 13.97
C SER A 131 7.39 -1.87 13.64
N TYR A 132 8.21 -1.21 12.83
CA TYR A 132 9.48 -1.71 12.34
C TYR A 132 10.58 -0.65 12.35
N LEU A 133 11.82 -1.09 12.53
CA LEU A 133 13.05 -0.33 12.30
C LEU A 133 13.63 -0.71 10.95
N LEU A 134 14.44 0.17 10.37
CA LEU A 134 15.12 -0.11 9.10
C LEU A 134 16.42 -0.87 9.36
N GLU A 135 16.64 -1.93 8.60
CA GLU A 135 17.89 -2.72 8.61
C GLU A 135 18.84 -2.30 7.47
N THR A 136 18.30 -1.62 6.45
CA THR A 136 19.01 -1.23 5.25
C THR A 136 18.57 0.14 4.77
N THR A 137 19.41 0.78 3.95
CA THR A 137 19.11 2.03 3.24
C THR A 137 18.19 1.83 2.04
N HIS A 138 17.91 0.58 1.65
CA HIS A 138 17.04 0.25 0.51
C HIS A 138 15.89 -0.69 0.92
N PRO A 139 15.05 -0.32 1.91
CA PRO A 139 13.95 -1.18 2.30
C PRO A 139 12.85 -1.15 1.23
N THR A 140 11.98 -2.13 1.28
CA THR A 140 10.82 -2.21 0.36
C THR A 140 9.54 -2.47 1.13
N ILE A 141 8.43 -2.00 0.57
CA ILE A 141 7.08 -2.28 1.06
C ILE A 141 6.34 -3.00 -0.07
N ARG A 142 5.97 -4.26 0.17
CA ARG A 142 5.24 -5.13 -0.74
C ARG A 142 3.77 -5.08 -0.39
N PHE A 143 2.94 -4.69 -1.36
CA PHE A 143 1.49 -4.82 -1.31
C PHE A 143 1.12 -6.11 -2.02
N GLU A 144 0.45 -7.03 -1.34
CA GLU A 144 -0.04 -8.28 -1.90
C GLU A 144 -1.51 -8.14 -2.27
N PHE A 145 -1.87 -8.70 -3.43
CA PHE A 145 -3.20 -8.50 -4.01
C PHE A 145 -3.95 -9.82 -4.18
N ASP A 146 -5.27 -9.73 -4.00
CA ASP A 146 -6.25 -10.75 -4.39
C ASP A 146 -7.31 -10.13 -5.32
N GLU A 147 -7.75 -10.89 -6.34
CA GLU A 147 -8.61 -10.35 -7.39
C GLU A 147 -9.97 -9.89 -6.85
N GLU A 148 -10.47 -10.55 -5.80
CA GLU A 148 -11.78 -10.23 -5.23
C GLU A 148 -11.67 -9.22 -4.07
N LYS A 149 -10.62 -9.32 -3.25
CA LYS A 149 -10.49 -8.55 -2.00
C LYS A 149 -9.64 -7.30 -2.12
N GLY A 150 -8.88 -7.15 -3.20
CA GLY A 150 -7.94 -6.05 -3.36
C GLY A 150 -6.66 -6.27 -2.57
N ILE A 151 -6.27 -5.32 -1.73
CA ILE A 151 -5.06 -5.45 -0.89
C ILE A 151 -5.37 -6.45 0.23
N VAL A 152 -4.61 -7.55 0.30
CA VAL A 152 -4.81 -8.59 1.32
C VAL A 152 -3.73 -8.60 2.38
N ASP A 153 -2.53 -8.11 2.06
CA ASP A 153 -1.46 -7.94 3.03
C ASP A 153 -0.49 -6.85 2.56
N ILE A 154 0.21 -6.28 3.53
CA ILE A 154 1.33 -5.37 3.30
C ILE A 154 2.49 -5.87 4.16
N ASN A 155 3.62 -6.19 3.52
CA ASN A 155 4.82 -6.65 4.20
C ASN A 155 6.02 -5.81 3.79
N GLY A 156 7.07 -5.81 4.59
CA GLY A 156 8.31 -5.11 4.25
C GLY A 156 9.53 -6.01 4.27
N SER A 157 10.52 -5.67 3.45
CA SER A 157 11.84 -6.29 3.46
C SER A 157 12.90 -5.26 3.85
N GLY A 158 13.96 -5.72 4.52
CA GLY A 158 14.96 -4.85 5.12
C GLY A 158 14.43 -4.10 6.36
N LEU A 159 13.48 -4.73 7.06
CA LEU A 159 12.81 -4.19 8.23
C LEU A 159 12.96 -5.16 9.41
N LEU A 160 13.27 -4.63 10.59
CA LEU A 160 13.34 -5.35 11.86
C LEU A 160 12.14 -4.99 12.73
N LYS A 161 11.47 -5.97 13.34
CA LYS A 161 10.32 -5.69 14.21
C LYS A 161 10.73 -4.82 15.39
N ASP A 162 10.03 -3.71 15.60
CA ASP A 162 10.28 -2.82 16.73
C ASP A 162 9.58 -3.33 17.99
N LEU A 163 10.36 -3.89 18.91
CA LEU A 163 9.85 -4.44 20.17
C LEU A 163 9.65 -3.36 21.25
N SER A 164 10.10 -2.12 21.03
CA SER A 164 9.96 -1.02 22.01
C SER A 164 8.50 -0.60 22.22
N ALA A 165 7.61 -0.91 21.29
CA ALA A 165 6.20 -0.56 21.36
C ALA A 165 5.37 -1.47 22.29
N LYS A 166 5.91 -2.62 22.74
CA LYS A 166 5.13 -3.66 23.46
C LYS A 166 5.07 -3.48 24.99
N GLY A 167 5.12 -2.24 25.48
CA GLY A 167 5.28 -1.94 26.91
C GLY A 167 4.40 -0.80 27.44
N ARG A 168 3.13 -0.72 27.04
CA ARG A 168 2.10 0.07 27.73
C ARG A 168 0.77 -0.67 27.75
#